data_AF-A0A1B8XWI7-F1
#
_entry.id   AF-A0A1B8XWI7-F1
#
_cell.length_a   1.000
_cell.length_b   1.000
_cell.length_c   1.000
_cell.angle_alpha   90.00
_cell.angle_beta   90.00
_cell.angle_gamma   90.00
#
_symmetry.space_group_name_H-M   'P 1'
#
loop_
_entity.id
_entity.type
_entity.pdbx_description
1 polymer ?
#
loop_
_entity_poly.entity_id
_entity_poly.type
_entity_poly.pdbx_seq_one_letter_code
_entity_poly.pdbx_strand_id
1 'polypeptide(L)'
;MNKTTELHSLNQNNELHSLNLTTELHSLNSNTELHSMNSNTELHSMNKTTELHSLNQNNELHSLNKTTELHSMNQNNELHSLNKTTELHSMNKTTELHSLNKSTEHHTLNKTTELYSLNQITKLHSLKEITELHSLNKTTELHSMNKTTELHSLNQNNELYSLNLTTELHSLNSNTELHSMNKTTELHSLNKNNELHSLNKTTELHSLNKNNELHSLNQNTELHSLKKKH
;
A
#
# COMPACT_ATOMS: atom_id res chain seq x y z
N MET A 1 -10.90 -17.45 23.13
CA MET A 1 -10.51 -17.47 24.57
C MET A 1 -10.99 -16.16 25.20
N ASN A 2 -11.66 -16.20 26.36
CA ASN A 2 -12.21 -14.99 26.99
C ASN A 2 -11.18 -14.34 27.92
N LYS A 3 -10.68 -13.18 27.48
CA LYS A 3 -9.84 -12.20 28.19
C LYS A 3 -8.55 -12.79 28.80
N THR A 4 -7.46 -12.66 28.05
CA THR A 4 -6.12 -13.03 28.51
C THR A 4 -5.29 -11.75 28.61
N THR A 5 -4.74 -11.44 29.78
CA THR A 5 -3.93 -10.23 29.92
C THR A 5 -2.68 -10.32 29.05
N GLU A 6 -1.93 -11.42 29.14
CA GLU A 6 -0.71 -11.60 28.37
C GLU A 6 -0.62 -13.07 27.91
N LEU A 7 -0.34 -13.28 26.63
CA LEU A 7 -0.13 -14.59 26.04
C LEU A 7 1.24 -14.63 25.35
N HIS A 8 2.16 -15.42 25.91
CA HIS A 8 3.54 -15.46 25.40
C HIS A 8 3.68 -16.18 24.04
N SER A 9 3.07 -17.35 23.88
CA SER A 9 3.10 -18.02 22.58
C SER A 9 1.93 -18.96 22.40
N LEU A 10 1.46 -19.06 21.16
CA LEU A 10 0.53 -20.09 20.72
C LEU A 10 1.13 -20.75 19.47
N ASN A 11 1.39 -22.05 19.54
CA ASN A 11 2.12 -22.79 18.52
C ASN A 11 1.25 -23.94 17.97
N GLN A 12 1.24 -24.11 16.66
CA GLN A 12 0.61 -25.23 15.94
C GLN A 12 -0.89 -25.39 16.22
N ASN A 13 -1.70 -24.50 15.63
CA ASN A 13 -3.16 -24.66 15.66
C ASN A 13 -3.68 -24.95 14.26
N ASN A 14 -4.53 -25.96 14.12
CA ASN A 14 -5.21 -26.17 12.84
C ASN A 14 -6.21 -25.04 12.58
N GLU A 15 -7.11 -24.81 13.53
CA GLU A 15 -8.15 -23.80 13.38
C GLU A 15 -8.34 -23.05 14.71
N LEU A 16 -8.34 -21.73 14.64
CA LEU A 16 -8.63 -20.85 15.76
C LEU A 16 -9.78 -19.91 15.38
N HIS A 17 -10.95 -20.12 15.98
CA HIS A 17 -12.14 -19.32 15.63
C HIS A 17 -12.07 -17.87 16.12
N SER A 18 -11.60 -17.64 17.35
CA SER A 18 -11.48 -16.27 17.87
C SER A 18 -10.44 -16.13 18.97
N LEU A 19 -9.67 -15.05 18.87
CA LEU A 19 -8.84 -14.53 19.94
C LEU A 19 -9.29 -13.09 20.26
N ASN A 20 -9.89 -12.90 21.43
CA ASN A 20 -10.50 -11.63 21.82
C ASN A 20 -9.90 -11.13 23.14
N LEU A 21 -9.76 -9.80 23.26
CA LEU A 21 -9.37 -9.12 24.50
C LEU A 21 -8.01 -9.60 25.04
N THR A 22 -6.99 -9.53 24.21
CA THR A 22 -5.60 -9.80 24.60
C THR A 22 -4.88 -8.48 24.80
N THR A 23 -4.31 -8.19 25.97
CA THR A 23 -3.48 -6.97 26.09
C THR A 23 -2.23 -7.16 25.24
N GLU A 24 -1.50 -8.25 25.44
CA GLU A 24 -0.27 -8.50 24.69
C GLU A 24 -0.16 -9.97 24.25
N LEU A 25 0.18 -10.17 22.97
CA LEU A 25 0.50 -11.47 22.39
C LEU A 25 1.89 -11.43 21.76
N HIS A 26 2.85 -12.15 22.34
CA HIS A 26 4.24 -12.18 21.87
C HIS A 26 4.41 -12.97 20.57
N SER A 27 3.81 -14.15 20.44
CA SER A 27 3.95 -14.92 19.22
C SER A 27 2.79 -15.86 18.91
N LEU A 28 2.44 -15.92 17.63
CA LEU A 28 1.49 -16.87 17.06
C LEU A 28 2.16 -17.60 15.88
N ASN A 29 2.46 -18.89 16.05
CA ASN A 29 3.24 -19.66 15.09
C ASN A 29 2.46 -20.82 14.49
N SER A 30 2.49 -20.93 13.15
CA SER A 30 1.97 -22.05 12.37
C SER A 30 0.49 -22.32 12.64
N ASN A 31 -0.37 -21.50 12.04
CA ASN A 31 -1.81 -21.75 12.01
C ASN A 31 -2.26 -22.05 10.59
N THR A 32 -3.17 -23.00 10.42
CA THR A 32 -3.82 -23.17 9.12
C THR A 32 -4.86 -22.08 8.95
N GLU A 33 -5.80 -21.95 9.87
CA GLU A 33 -6.90 -20.99 9.75
C GLU A 33 -7.12 -20.21 11.05
N LEU A 34 -7.22 -18.88 10.93
CA LEU A 34 -7.61 -17.98 12.01
C LEU A 34 -8.79 -17.11 11.54
N HIS A 35 -9.97 -17.32 12.13
CA HIS A 35 -11.19 -16.62 11.74
C HIS A 35 -11.24 -15.17 12.22
N SER A 36 -10.88 -14.92 13.47
CA SER A 36 -10.92 -13.55 13.99
C SER A 36 -9.94 -13.30 15.13
N MET A 37 -9.37 -12.09 15.10
CA MET A 37 -8.65 -11.51 16.21
C MET A 37 -9.19 -10.10 16.46
N ASN A 38 -9.75 -9.86 17.65
CA ASN A 38 -10.42 -8.60 17.95
C ASN A 38 -9.92 -7.96 19.24
N SER A 39 -9.75 -6.64 19.21
CA SER A 39 -9.51 -5.81 20.38
C SER A 39 -8.22 -6.19 21.14
N ASN A 40 -7.10 -6.29 20.42
CA ASN A 40 -5.79 -6.51 21.03
C ASN A 40 -5.02 -5.20 21.16
N THR A 41 -4.27 -5.03 22.26
CA THR A 41 -3.42 -3.84 22.39
C THR A 41 -2.14 -4.04 21.58
N GLU A 42 -1.44 -5.15 21.76
CA GLU A 42 -0.17 -5.40 21.09
C GLU A 42 -0.03 -6.85 20.61
N LEU A 43 0.38 -7.03 19.35
CA LEU A 43 0.77 -8.32 18.77
C LEU A 43 2.17 -8.20 18.17
N HIS A 44 3.15 -8.89 18.77
CA HIS A 44 4.55 -8.85 18.35
C HIS A 44 4.84 -9.65 17.08
N SER A 45 4.31 -10.86 16.95
CA SER A 45 4.64 -11.67 15.76
C SER A 45 3.59 -12.72 15.40
N MET A 46 3.26 -12.79 14.12
CA MET A 46 2.57 -13.91 13.48
C MET A 46 3.42 -14.45 12.33
N ASN A 47 3.86 -15.70 12.43
CA ASN A 47 4.94 -16.19 11.55
C ASN A 47 4.44 -16.91 10.29
N LYS A 48 3.55 -17.88 10.44
CA LYS A 48 3.00 -18.68 9.35
C LYS A 48 1.52 -18.87 9.58
N THR A 49 0.72 -18.30 8.70
CA THR A 49 -0.73 -18.45 8.70
C THR A 49 -1.17 -18.75 7.27
N THR A 50 -1.92 -19.82 7.03
CA THR A 50 -2.44 -20.06 5.68
C THR A 50 -3.55 -19.06 5.40
N GLU A 51 -4.58 -19.01 6.24
CA GLU A 51 -5.74 -18.14 6.06
C GLU A 51 -6.03 -17.35 7.34
N LEU A 52 -6.19 -16.04 7.18
CA LEU A 52 -6.60 -15.11 8.23
C LEU A 52 -7.80 -14.29 7.76
N HIS A 53 -8.96 -14.57 8.33
CA HIS A 53 -10.21 -13.92 7.90
C HIS A 53 -10.33 -12.47 8.39
N SER A 54 -10.03 -12.20 9.65
CA SER A 54 -10.17 -10.84 10.18
C SER A 54 -9.22 -10.48 11.33
N LEU A 55 -8.65 -9.29 11.23
CA LEU A 55 -8.00 -8.56 12.33
C LEU A 55 -8.71 -7.23 12.54
N ASN A 56 -9.36 -7.04 13.70
CA ASN A 56 -10.11 -5.82 13.99
C ASN A 56 -9.64 -5.15 15.28
N GLN A 57 -9.56 -3.80 15.26
CA GLN A 57 -9.32 -2.98 16.45
C GLN A 57 -8.03 -3.34 17.18
N ASN A 58 -6.90 -3.31 16.48
CA ASN A 58 -5.60 -3.52 17.10
C ASN A 58 -4.87 -2.19 17.24
N ASN A 59 -4.26 -1.93 18.40
CA ASN A 59 -3.44 -0.72 18.54
C ASN A 59 -2.11 -0.90 17.81
N GLU A 60 -1.36 -1.96 18.13
CA GLU A 60 -0.04 -2.17 17.54
C GLU A 60 0.16 -3.61 17.07
N LEU A 61 0.67 -3.73 15.84
CA LEU A 61 1.00 -5.00 15.19
C LEU A 61 2.40 -4.93 14.59
N HIS A 62 3.34 -5.64 15.21
CA HIS A 62 4.76 -5.56 14.83
C HIS A 62 5.08 -6.33 13.55
N SER A 63 4.61 -7.57 13.40
CA SER A 63 4.99 -8.38 12.23
C SER A 63 4.01 -9.48 11.85
N LEU A 64 3.59 -9.52 10.57
CA LEU A 64 3.09 -10.71 9.88
C LEU A 64 4.11 -11.16 8.83
N ASN A 65 4.70 -12.34 9.03
CA ASN A 65 5.85 -12.77 8.21
C ASN A 65 5.45 -13.54 6.94
N LYS A 66 4.60 -14.56 7.07
CA LYS A 66 4.12 -15.37 5.95
C LYS A 66 2.63 -15.64 6.11
N THR A 67 1.85 -15.06 5.22
CA THR A 67 0.41 -15.26 5.15
C THR A 67 0.03 -15.66 3.73
N THR A 68 -0.67 -16.76 3.52
CA THR A 68 -1.14 -17.07 2.16
C THR A 68 -2.28 -16.11 1.81
N GLU A 69 -3.33 -16.07 2.64
CA GLU A 69 -4.50 -15.23 2.40
C GLU A 69 -4.89 -14.44 3.65
N LEU A 70 -5.09 -13.13 3.47
CA LEU A 70 -5.59 -12.21 4.48
C LEU A 70 -6.83 -11.51 3.95
N HIS A 71 -8.00 -11.83 4.48
CA HIS A 71 -9.27 -11.28 4.00
C HIS A 71 -9.50 -9.83 4.45
N SER A 72 -9.30 -9.54 5.73
CA SER A 72 -9.59 -8.20 6.24
C SER A 72 -8.74 -7.74 7.42
N MET A 73 -8.34 -6.47 7.35
CA MET A 73 -7.78 -5.70 8.46
C MET A 73 -8.55 -4.40 8.62
N ASN A 74 -9.06 -4.11 9.82
CA ASN A 74 -9.92 -2.94 10.05
C ASN A 74 -9.61 -2.25 11.37
N GLN A 75 -9.47 -0.92 11.32
CA GLN A 75 -9.19 -0.08 12.50
C GLN A 75 -7.90 -0.49 13.22
N ASN A 76 -6.76 -0.38 12.54
CA ASN A 76 -5.46 -0.58 13.17
C ASN A 76 -4.75 0.77 13.35
N ASN A 77 -4.19 1.03 14.53
CA ASN A 77 -3.44 2.28 14.70
C ASN A 77 -2.07 2.14 14.03
N GLU A 78 -1.28 1.14 14.40
CA GLU A 78 0.08 0.97 13.89
C GLU A 78 0.33 -0.46 13.40
N LEU A 79 0.82 -0.57 12.18
CA LEU A 79 1.28 -1.82 11.57
C LEU A 79 2.72 -1.65 11.06
N HIS A 80 3.67 -2.30 11.74
CA HIS A 80 5.10 -2.18 11.41
C HIS A 80 5.49 -2.97 10.16
N SER A 81 5.06 -4.23 10.05
CA SER A 81 5.45 -5.04 8.89
C SER A 81 4.45 -6.12 8.49
N LEU A 82 4.13 -6.12 7.20
CA LEU A 82 3.59 -7.27 6.47
C LEU A 82 4.63 -7.69 5.42
N ASN A 83 5.13 -8.90 5.52
CA ASN A 83 6.12 -9.40 4.57
C ASN A 83 5.41 -10.27 3.53
N LYS A 84 5.77 -11.55 3.43
CA LYS A 84 5.34 -12.43 2.35
C LYS A 84 3.85 -12.74 2.44
N THR A 85 3.06 -12.02 1.66
CA THR A 85 1.62 -12.19 1.57
C THR A 85 1.25 -12.60 0.15
N THR A 86 0.59 -13.73 -0.06
CA THR A 86 0.14 -14.06 -1.42
C THR A 86 -1.03 -13.16 -1.80
N GLU A 87 -2.04 -13.06 -0.93
CA GLU A 87 -3.25 -12.29 -1.20
C GLU A 87 -3.69 -11.49 0.03
N LEU A 88 -3.95 -10.20 -0.17
CA LEU A 88 -4.62 -9.32 0.79
C LEU A 88 -5.84 -8.68 0.13
N HIS A 89 -7.02 -9.06 0.59
CA HIS A 89 -8.28 -8.56 0.06
C HIS A 89 -8.57 -7.13 0.51
N SER A 90 -8.44 -6.83 1.81
CA SER A 90 -8.79 -5.49 2.30
C SER A 90 -8.03 -5.04 3.54
N MET A 91 -7.64 -3.77 3.52
CA MET A 91 -7.17 -3.02 4.69
C MET A 91 -7.93 -1.69 4.74
N ASN A 92 -8.55 -1.39 5.89
CA ASN A 92 -9.41 -0.23 6.05
C ASN A 92 -9.11 0.50 7.37
N LYS A 93 -8.98 1.83 7.31
CA LYS A 93 -8.74 2.69 8.47
C LYS A 93 -7.47 2.27 9.22
N THR A 94 -6.33 2.54 8.61
CA THR A 94 -5.02 2.37 9.24
C THR A 94 -4.43 3.74 9.53
N THR A 95 -3.99 4.00 10.75
CA THR A 95 -3.31 5.29 11.01
C THR A 95 -1.93 5.27 10.39
N GLU A 96 -1.11 4.28 10.73
CA GLU A 96 0.28 4.18 10.30
C GLU A 96 0.61 2.76 9.79
N LEU A 97 1.19 2.69 8.60
CA LEU A 97 1.71 1.46 8.01
C LEU A 97 3.15 1.66 7.55
N HIS A 98 4.09 1.04 8.25
CA HIS A 98 5.52 1.19 7.96
C HIS A 98 5.96 0.39 6.72
N SER A 99 5.56 -0.88 6.59
CA SER A 99 6.02 -1.69 5.46
C SER A 99 5.07 -2.80 5.00
N LEU A 100 4.83 -2.88 3.68
CA LEU A 100 4.40 -4.11 2.98
C LEU A 100 5.49 -4.55 2.00
N ASN A 101 5.95 -5.80 2.08
CA ASN A 101 7.07 -6.30 1.29
C ASN A 101 6.80 -7.69 0.69
N LYS A 102 6.99 -7.86 -0.62
CA LYS A 102 6.78 -9.14 -1.34
C LYS A 102 5.34 -9.62 -1.24
N SER A 103 4.49 -8.96 -2.02
CA SER A 103 3.11 -9.39 -2.18
C SER A 103 2.79 -9.76 -3.62
N THR A 104 1.99 -10.81 -3.79
CA THR A 104 1.47 -11.16 -5.12
C THR A 104 0.28 -10.26 -5.46
N GLU A 105 -0.72 -10.19 -4.57
CA GLU A 105 -1.96 -9.50 -4.89
C GLU A 105 -2.53 -8.71 -3.70
N HIS A 106 -2.76 -7.42 -3.93
CA HIS A 106 -3.49 -6.54 -3.03
C HIS A 106 -4.71 -5.98 -3.74
N HIS A 107 -5.89 -6.21 -3.18
CA HIS A 107 -7.12 -5.67 -3.74
C HIS A 107 -7.35 -4.21 -3.27
N THR A 108 -7.52 -3.96 -1.98
CA THR A 108 -7.84 -2.58 -1.51
C THR A 108 -7.11 -2.17 -0.24
N LEU A 109 -6.45 -1.00 -0.27
CA LEU A 109 -6.11 -0.21 0.92
C LEU A 109 -6.95 1.08 0.91
N ASN A 110 -7.67 1.33 2.00
CA ASN A 110 -8.60 2.45 2.10
C ASN A 110 -8.45 3.20 3.42
N LYS A 111 -8.40 4.54 3.35
CA LYS A 111 -8.29 5.44 4.51
C LYS A 111 -7.05 5.13 5.33
N THR A 112 -5.89 5.48 4.78
CA THR A 112 -4.62 5.42 5.50
C THR A 112 -4.11 6.82 5.76
N THR A 113 -3.68 7.11 6.99
CA THR A 113 -3.07 8.42 7.26
C THR A 113 -1.66 8.42 6.70
N GLU A 114 -0.80 7.51 7.16
CA GLU A 114 0.59 7.43 6.72
C GLU A 114 0.96 6.02 6.25
N LEU A 115 1.56 5.96 5.06
CA LEU A 115 2.07 4.73 4.45
C LEU A 115 3.52 4.93 4.02
N TYR A 116 4.47 4.33 4.74
CA TYR A 116 5.88 4.55 4.48
C TYR A 116 6.41 3.76 3.28
N SER A 117 6.11 2.46 3.19
CA SER A 117 6.70 1.64 2.13
C SER A 117 5.83 0.49 1.64
N LEU A 118 5.71 0.44 0.32
CA LEU A 118 5.20 -0.70 -0.45
C LEU A 118 6.31 -1.17 -1.40
N ASN A 119 6.75 -2.44 -1.29
CA ASN A 119 7.91 -2.95 -2.02
C ASN A 119 7.64 -4.34 -2.63
N GLN A 120 8.01 -4.54 -3.90
CA GLN A 120 7.88 -5.83 -4.60
C GLN A 120 6.44 -6.34 -4.61
N ILE A 121 5.54 -5.56 -5.20
CA ILE A 121 4.13 -5.93 -5.34
C ILE A 121 3.89 -6.34 -6.79
N THR A 122 3.28 -7.51 -7.00
CA THR A 122 2.94 -7.91 -8.38
C THR A 122 1.69 -7.16 -8.83
N LYS A 123 0.59 -7.21 -8.08
CA LYS A 123 -0.65 -6.51 -8.42
C LYS A 123 -1.22 -5.74 -7.24
N LEU A 124 -1.54 -4.47 -7.48
CA LEU A 124 -2.23 -3.59 -6.55
C LEU A 124 -3.44 -2.96 -7.24
N HIS A 125 -4.65 -3.36 -6.85
CA HIS A 125 -5.86 -2.90 -7.54
C HIS A 125 -6.25 -1.47 -7.12
N SER A 126 -6.26 -1.17 -5.82
CA SER A 126 -6.74 0.14 -5.36
C SER A 126 -6.04 0.65 -4.11
N LEU A 127 -5.58 1.89 -4.19
CA LEU A 127 -5.23 2.76 -3.06
C LEU A 127 -6.22 3.93 -3.01
N LYS A 128 -6.89 4.13 -1.87
CA LYS A 128 -7.93 5.17 -1.74
C LYS A 128 -7.81 5.96 -0.44
N GLU A 129 -7.93 7.29 -0.55
CA GLU A 129 -7.97 8.19 0.61
C GLU A 129 -6.72 8.01 1.48
N ILE A 130 -5.55 8.21 0.87
CA ILE A 130 -4.25 8.18 1.55
C ILE A 130 -3.83 9.61 1.85
N THR A 131 -3.46 9.92 3.09
CA THR A 131 -2.96 11.27 3.39
C THR A 131 -1.53 11.39 2.89
N GLU A 132 -0.64 10.51 3.33
CA GLU A 132 0.77 10.52 2.96
C GLU A 132 1.24 9.12 2.52
N LEU A 133 1.86 9.06 1.34
CA LEU A 133 2.54 7.87 0.84
C LEU A 133 4.00 8.21 0.50
N HIS A 134 4.94 7.67 1.29
CA HIS A 134 6.36 7.93 1.11
C HIS A 134 6.95 7.18 -0.09
N SER A 135 6.64 5.88 -0.26
CA SER A 135 7.26 5.11 -1.34
C SER A 135 6.43 3.91 -1.81
N LEU A 136 6.23 3.82 -3.12
CA LEU A 136 5.86 2.60 -3.84
C LEU A 136 6.98 2.21 -4.81
N ASN A 137 7.56 1.03 -4.62
CA ASN A 137 8.75 0.58 -5.33
C ASN A 137 8.60 -0.83 -5.90
N LYS A 138 8.96 -1.02 -7.17
CA LYS A 138 8.91 -2.32 -7.87
C LYS A 138 7.50 -2.92 -7.88
N THR A 139 6.56 -2.18 -8.44
CA THR A 139 5.20 -2.68 -8.67
C THR A 139 5.05 -3.13 -10.12
N THR A 140 4.62 -4.36 -10.37
CA THR A 140 4.33 -4.76 -11.76
C THR A 140 3.09 -4.01 -12.25
N GLU A 141 2.01 -4.01 -11.47
CA GLU A 141 0.74 -3.43 -11.89
C GLU A 141 0.06 -2.66 -10.76
N LEU A 142 -0.24 -1.37 -11.00
CA LEU A 142 -1.13 -0.56 -10.16
C LEU A 142 -2.33 -0.08 -10.98
N HIS A 143 -3.53 -0.56 -10.65
CA HIS A 143 -4.74 -0.17 -11.37
C HIS A 143 -5.25 1.22 -11.00
N SER A 144 -5.33 1.54 -9.70
CA SER A 144 -5.89 2.83 -9.28
C SER A 144 -5.29 3.36 -7.99
N MET A 145 -4.98 4.65 -8.01
CA MET A 145 -4.76 5.47 -6.83
C MET A 145 -5.69 6.69 -6.89
N ASN A 146 -6.47 6.91 -5.84
CA ASN A 146 -7.49 7.96 -5.81
C ASN A 146 -7.50 8.71 -4.49
N LYS A 147 -7.43 10.05 -4.56
CA LYS A 147 -7.37 10.96 -3.41
C LYS A 147 -6.14 10.68 -2.55
N THR A 148 -5.00 11.15 -3.02
CA THR A 148 -3.76 11.16 -2.24
C THR A 148 -3.40 12.62 -1.94
N THR A 149 -3.15 12.96 -0.67
CA THR A 149 -2.72 14.34 -0.37
C THR A 149 -1.27 14.51 -0.82
N GLU A 150 -0.37 13.70 -0.29
CA GLU A 150 1.04 13.75 -0.63
C GLU A 150 1.58 12.39 -1.04
N LEU A 151 2.31 12.37 -2.16
CA LEU A 151 2.99 11.21 -2.69
C LEU A 151 4.45 11.54 -2.98
N HIS A 152 5.35 11.02 -2.16
CA HIS A 152 6.78 11.31 -2.32
C HIS A 152 7.42 10.55 -3.50
N SER A 153 7.20 9.25 -3.62
CA SER A 153 7.92 8.46 -4.63
C SER A 153 7.15 7.27 -5.20
N LEU A 154 7.11 7.21 -6.53
CA LEU A 154 6.72 6.05 -7.33
C LEU A 154 7.92 5.65 -8.19
N ASN A 155 8.51 4.48 -7.94
CA ASN A 155 9.76 4.06 -8.59
C ASN A 155 9.73 2.63 -9.14
N GLN A 156 10.25 2.43 -10.34
CA GLN A 156 10.41 1.11 -10.97
C GLN A 156 9.08 0.35 -11.14
N ASN A 157 7.99 1.02 -11.56
CA ASN A 157 6.72 0.34 -11.79
C ASN A 157 6.53 0.02 -13.28
N ASN A 158 5.97 -1.15 -13.62
CA ASN A 158 5.76 -1.46 -15.04
C ASN A 158 4.52 -0.73 -15.57
N GLU A 159 3.35 -1.00 -15.00
CA GLU A 159 2.08 -0.44 -15.48
C GLU A 159 1.35 0.34 -14.38
N LEU A 160 1.05 1.61 -14.67
CA LEU A 160 0.25 2.50 -13.83
C LEU A 160 -1.00 2.93 -14.62
N TYR A 161 -2.18 2.43 -14.25
CA TYR A 161 -3.40 2.70 -15.01
C TYR A 161 -4.04 4.05 -14.68
N SER A 162 -4.21 4.37 -13.40
CA SER A 162 -4.87 5.62 -13.01
C SER A 162 -4.33 6.20 -11.72
N LEU A 163 -3.84 7.44 -11.79
CA LEU A 163 -3.53 8.31 -10.66
C LEU A 163 -4.48 9.52 -10.69
N ASN A 164 -5.37 9.64 -9.70
CA ASN A 164 -6.42 10.66 -9.71
C ASN A 164 -6.49 11.41 -8.38
N LEU A 165 -6.63 12.74 -8.46
CA LEU A 165 -6.73 13.63 -7.30
C LEU A 165 -5.52 13.50 -6.38
N THR A 166 -4.37 13.94 -6.87
CA THR A 166 -3.15 14.05 -6.06
C THR A 166 -2.87 15.51 -5.77
N THR A 167 -2.73 15.90 -4.50
CA THR A 167 -2.38 17.31 -4.22
C THR A 167 -0.92 17.54 -4.61
N GLU A 168 0.00 16.76 -4.07
CA GLU A 168 1.43 16.87 -4.37
C GLU A 168 2.04 15.51 -4.73
N LEU A 169 2.78 15.48 -5.84
CA LEU A 169 3.57 14.34 -6.29
C LEU A 169 5.03 14.77 -6.50
N HIS A 170 5.92 14.30 -5.63
CA HIS A 170 7.35 14.66 -5.69
C HIS A 170 8.10 13.95 -6.83
N SER A 171 7.97 12.63 -6.94
CA SER A 171 8.73 11.88 -7.95
C SER A 171 7.99 10.69 -8.52
N LEU A 172 7.89 10.65 -9.85
CA LEU A 172 7.52 9.48 -10.62
C LEU A 172 8.67 9.10 -11.56
N ASN A 173 9.34 7.97 -11.28
CA ASN A 173 10.59 7.60 -11.93
C ASN A 173 10.65 6.15 -12.44
N SER A 174 11.20 5.98 -13.65
CA SER A 174 11.52 4.67 -14.24
C SER A 174 10.29 3.75 -14.36
N ASN A 175 9.20 4.27 -14.92
CA ASN A 175 7.99 3.47 -15.18
C ASN A 175 7.89 3.09 -16.65
N THR A 176 7.37 1.91 -16.96
CA THR A 176 7.22 1.51 -18.36
C THR A 176 6.04 2.25 -18.99
N GLU A 177 4.86 2.16 -18.38
CA GLU A 177 3.63 2.72 -18.93
C GLU A 177 2.83 3.44 -17.84
N LEU A 178 2.42 4.67 -18.14
CA LEU A 178 1.45 5.45 -17.35
C LEU A 178 0.26 5.80 -18.26
N HIS A 179 -0.90 5.19 -18.02
CA HIS A 179 -2.08 5.41 -18.83
C HIS A 179 -2.78 6.74 -18.52
N SER A 180 -2.97 7.08 -17.25
CA SER A 180 -3.71 8.28 -16.89
C SER A 180 -3.27 8.89 -15.58
N MET A 181 -2.96 10.18 -15.61
CA MET A 181 -2.83 11.04 -14.44
C MET A 181 -3.79 12.23 -14.58
N ASN A 182 -4.65 12.44 -13.59
CA ASN A 182 -5.71 13.45 -13.65
C ASN A 182 -5.82 14.24 -12.34
N LYS A 183 -5.91 15.58 -12.47
CA LYS A 183 -6.08 16.51 -11.35
C LYS A 183 -4.94 16.37 -10.33
N THR A 184 -3.76 16.81 -10.74
CA THR A 184 -2.60 16.95 -9.87
C THR A 184 -2.37 18.43 -9.59
N THR A 185 -2.26 18.86 -8.34
CA THR A 185 -1.96 20.28 -8.09
C THR A 185 -0.50 20.56 -8.42
N GLU A 186 0.42 19.83 -7.79
CA GLU A 186 1.86 19.98 -8.00
C GLU A 186 2.53 18.64 -8.36
N LEU A 187 3.30 18.64 -9.44
CA LEU A 187 4.13 17.54 -9.89
C LEU A 187 5.58 17.99 -10.04
N HIS A 188 6.44 17.59 -9.10
CA HIS A 188 7.84 18.03 -9.08
C HIS A 188 8.69 17.35 -10.16
N SER A 189 8.64 16.02 -10.28
CA SER A 189 9.50 15.31 -11.22
C SER A 189 8.83 14.10 -11.87
N LEU A 190 8.86 14.06 -13.20
CA LEU A 190 8.44 12.93 -14.02
C LEU A 190 9.60 12.49 -14.93
N ASN A 191 10.24 11.35 -14.62
CA ASN A 191 11.51 10.95 -15.22
C ASN A 191 11.53 9.50 -15.73
N LYS A 192 12.10 9.27 -16.92
CA LYS A 192 12.31 7.94 -17.50
C LYS A 192 11.02 7.10 -17.61
N ASN A 193 9.94 7.67 -18.13
CA ASN A 193 8.76 6.87 -18.46
C ASN A 193 8.76 6.51 -19.93
N ASN A 194 8.59 5.24 -20.30
CA ASN A 194 8.62 4.89 -21.72
C ASN A 194 7.38 5.44 -22.42
N GLU A 195 6.19 5.16 -21.88
CA GLU A 195 4.91 5.57 -22.46
C GLU A 195 4.06 6.34 -21.45
N LEU A 196 3.59 7.51 -21.86
CA LEU A 196 2.64 8.34 -21.12
C LEU A 196 1.43 8.65 -22.00
N HIS A 197 0.28 8.02 -21.72
CA HIS A 197 -0.92 8.17 -22.53
C HIS A 197 -1.66 9.49 -22.27
N SER A 198 -1.92 9.82 -21.01
CA SER A 198 -2.67 11.03 -20.66
C SER A 198 -2.18 11.67 -19.37
N LEU A 199 -1.83 12.96 -19.47
CA LEU A 199 -1.67 13.86 -18.33
C LEU A 199 -2.67 15.01 -18.44
N ASN A 200 -3.59 15.12 -17.48
CA ASN A 200 -4.71 16.05 -17.53
C ASN A 200 -4.85 16.86 -16.24
N LYS A 201 -5.00 18.19 -16.37
CA LYS A 201 -5.20 19.11 -15.23
C LYS A 201 -4.06 19.02 -14.21
N THR A 202 -2.87 19.38 -14.63
CA THR A 202 -1.74 19.60 -13.71
C THR A 202 -1.53 21.10 -13.52
N THR A 203 -1.69 21.63 -12.30
CA THR A 203 -1.52 23.08 -12.11
C THR A 203 -0.05 23.46 -12.32
N GLU A 204 0.85 22.77 -11.63
CA GLU A 204 2.30 23.03 -11.69
C GLU A 204 3.08 21.74 -12.02
N LEU A 205 3.93 21.82 -13.04
CA LEU A 205 4.84 20.74 -13.44
C LEU A 205 6.28 21.28 -13.48
N HIS A 206 7.12 20.87 -12.52
CA HIS A 206 8.48 21.39 -12.41
C HIS A 206 9.45 20.74 -13.41
N SER A 207 9.45 19.41 -13.54
CA SER A 207 10.42 18.70 -14.40
C SER A 207 9.82 17.51 -15.14
N LEU A 208 10.00 17.49 -16.46
CA LEU A 208 9.64 16.38 -17.34
C LEU A 208 10.86 15.92 -18.15
N ASN A 209 11.39 14.71 -17.88
CA ASN A 209 12.67 14.25 -18.44
C ASN A 209 12.62 12.81 -18.98
N LYS A 210 13.18 12.57 -20.18
CA LYS A 210 13.32 11.24 -20.80
C LYS A 210 12.00 10.45 -20.85
N ASN A 211 10.96 11.06 -21.40
CA ASN A 211 9.74 10.32 -21.75
C ASN A 211 9.75 10.06 -23.26
N ASN A 212 9.64 8.79 -23.68
CA ASN A 212 9.79 8.43 -25.09
C ASN A 212 8.51 8.76 -25.86
N GLU A 213 7.36 8.32 -25.36
CA GLU A 213 6.06 8.54 -25.98
C GLU A 213 5.13 9.31 -25.04
N LEU A 214 4.54 10.39 -25.56
CA LEU A 214 3.54 11.21 -24.87
C LEU A 214 2.37 11.42 -25.83
N HIS A 215 1.22 10.79 -25.55
CA HIS A 215 0.06 10.85 -26.45
C HIS A 215 -0.83 12.07 -26.20
N SER A 216 -1.12 12.40 -24.94
CA SER A 216 -2.00 13.52 -24.58
C SER A 216 -1.49 14.28 -23.36
N LEU A 217 -1.44 15.61 -23.50
CA LEU A 217 -1.14 16.57 -22.44
C LEU A 217 -2.19 17.68 -22.50
N ASN A 218 -3.04 17.79 -21.48
CA ASN A 218 -4.18 18.72 -21.49
C ASN A 218 -4.28 19.54 -20.20
N GLN A 219 -4.43 20.86 -20.35
CA GLN A 219 -4.57 21.84 -19.26
C GLN A 219 -3.46 21.74 -18.21
N ASN A 220 -2.25 22.13 -18.60
CA ASN A 220 -1.20 22.46 -17.65
C ASN A 220 -1.06 23.98 -17.54
N THR A 221 -1.13 24.52 -16.32
CA THR A 221 -1.03 25.98 -16.12
C THR A 221 0.43 26.42 -16.18
N GLU A 222 1.34 25.70 -15.51
CA GLU A 222 2.76 26.04 -15.44
C GLU A 222 3.67 24.83 -15.70
N LEU A 223 4.66 25.00 -16.58
CA LEU A 223 5.69 23.99 -16.90
C LEU A 223 7.07 24.65 -16.83
N HIS A 224 7.92 24.24 -15.88
CA HIS A 224 9.24 24.86 -15.67
C HIS A 224 10.36 24.25 -16.53
N SER A 225 10.40 22.93 -16.71
CA SER A 225 11.48 22.25 -17.44
C SER A 225 11.01 21.03 -18.23
N LEU A 226 11.42 20.96 -19.51
CA LEU A 226 11.12 19.87 -20.43
C LEU A 226 12.38 19.38 -21.16
N LYS A 227 12.69 18.09 -21.02
CA LYS A 227 13.80 17.42 -21.73
C LYS A 227 13.34 16.09 -22.32
N LYS A 228 12.87 16.12 -23.57
CA LYS A 228 12.56 14.90 -24.35
C LYS A 228 13.86 14.27 -24.88
N LYS A 229 13.87 12.94 -24.96
CA LYS A 229 14.88 12.20 -25.72
C LYS A 229 14.32 12.02 -27.13
N HIS A 230 15.09 12.38 -28.16
CA HIS A 230 14.77 12.01 -29.55
C HIS A 230 14.90 10.50 -29.72
#